data_AF-A0A3N6M9U8-F1
#
_entry.id   AF-A0A3N6M9U8-F1
#
_cell.length_a   1.000
_cell.length_b   1.000
_cell.length_c   1.000
_cell.angle_alpha   90.00
_cell.angle_beta   90.00
_cell.angle_gamma   90.00
#
_symmetry.space_group_name_H-M   'P 1'
#
loop_
_entity.id
_entity.type
_entity.pdbx_description
1 polymer ?
#
loop_
_entity_poly.entity_id
_entity_poly.type
_entity_poly.pdbx_seq_one_letter_code
_entity_poly.pdbx_strand_id
1 'polypeptide(L)'
;MPPVDFRQSQSDIDSGHPAIHCNECQSALQSDSQQAVSFLLLDQLTIPIVSCDDHLERFASVCGLTTEDTATLLDHRPAGGICCPGCRLARYNAAQPMVPVEEGAIVAMACPTHQTEIVQRFHTGLETQHHLSSDVSSL
;
A
#
# COMPACT_ATOMS: atom_id res chain seq x y z
N MET A 1 10.79 -53.06 -18.59
CA MET A 1 10.71 -52.14 -17.44
C MET A 1 10.16 -50.82 -17.98
N PRO A 2 9.05 -50.29 -17.44
CA PRO A 2 8.44 -49.05 -17.95
C PRO A 2 9.20 -47.82 -17.43
N PRO A 3 9.04 -46.64 -18.08
CA PRO A 3 9.67 -45.41 -17.65
C PRO A 3 9.00 -44.89 -16.36
N VAL A 4 9.80 -44.41 -15.42
CA VAL A 4 9.33 -43.69 -14.24
C VAL A 4 8.91 -42.28 -14.67
N ASP A 5 7.61 -42.01 -14.59
CA ASP A 5 7.02 -40.68 -14.62
C ASP A 5 7.61 -39.83 -13.48
N PHE A 6 8.60 -39.00 -13.78
CA PHE A 6 8.93 -37.87 -12.93
C PHE A 6 7.87 -36.78 -13.12
N ARG A 7 6.66 -37.01 -12.59
CA ARG A 7 5.77 -35.91 -12.20
C ARG A 7 6.38 -35.27 -10.94
N GLN A 8 7.44 -34.51 -11.13
CA GLN A 8 7.84 -33.53 -10.13
C GLN A 8 6.82 -32.40 -10.20
N SER A 9 5.87 -32.48 -9.28
CA SER A 9 4.96 -31.41 -8.91
C SER A 9 5.75 -30.11 -8.75
N GLN A 10 5.70 -29.24 -9.76
CA GLN A 10 6.07 -27.84 -9.65
C GLN A 10 4.95 -27.15 -8.87
N SER A 11 5.02 -27.26 -7.55
CA SER A 11 4.27 -26.42 -6.64
C SER A 11 5.26 -25.85 -5.64
N ASP A 12 5.20 -24.52 -5.49
CA ASP A 12 5.89 -23.68 -4.52
C ASP A 12 7.35 -23.33 -4.79
N ILE A 13 7.56 -22.55 -5.86
CA ILE A 13 8.37 -21.34 -5.69
C ILE A 13 7.37 -20.21 -5.42
N ASP A 14 6.74 -20.25 -4.23
CA ASP A 14 5.97 -19.13 -3.72
C ASP A 14 6.95 -17.99 -3.49
N SER A 15 6.77 -16.94 -4.27
CA SER A 15 7.77 -15.93 -4.52
C SER A 15 7.81 -14.89 -3.40
N GLY A 16 7.68 -15.25 -2.12
CA GLY A 16 7.92 -14.35 -0.98
C GLY A 16 7.19 -12.99 -0.97
N HIS A 17 6.18 -12.80 -1.83
CA HIS A 17 5.29 -11.64 -1.80
C HIS A 17 4.06 -12.08 -0.99
N PRO A 18 3.59 -11.28 -0.02
CA PRO A 18 2.37 -11.62 0.69
C PRO A 18 1.26 -11.85 -0.33
N ALA A 19 0.63 -13.02 -0.26
CA ALA A 19 -0.49 -13.34 -1.13
C ALA A 19 -1.62 -12.35 -0.83
N ILE A 20 -1.84 -11.40 -1.72
CA ILE A 20 -2.97 -10.48 -1.61
C ILE A 20 -4.23 -11.34 -1.72
N HIS A 21 -5.07 -11.39 -0.69
CA HIS A 21 -6.31 -12.19 -0.69
C HIS A 21 -7.51 -11.38 -1.19
N CYS A 22 -7.39 -10.06 -1.24
CA CYS A 22 -8.40 -9.17 -1.83
C CYS A 22 -8.33 -9.14 -3.38
N ASN A 23 -9.40 -9.61 -4.03
CA ASN A 23 -9.50 -9.63 -5.50
C ASN A 23 -9.50 -8.22 -6.13
N GLU A 24 -10.04 -7.22 -5.45
CA GLU A 24 -10.06 -5.85 -5.95
C GLU A 24 -8.68 -5.21 -5.90
N CYS A 25 -7.91 -5.43 -4.82
CA CYS A 25 -6.50 -5.05 -4.77
C CYS A 25 -5.69 -5.73 -5.89
N GLN A 26 -5.88 -7.03 -6.11
CA GLN A 26 -5.20 -7.73 -7.22
C GLN A 26 -5.55 -7.09 -8.57
N SER A 27 -6.84 -6.81 -8.80
CA SER A 27 -7.32 -6.20 -10.04
C SER A 27 -6.75 -4.79 -10.25
N ALA A 28 -6.74 -3.97 -9.19
CA ALA A 28 -6.19 -2.61 -9.23
C ALA A 28 -4.69 -2.61 -9.56
N LEU A 29 -3.93 -3.54 -8.96
CA LEU A 29 -2.48 -3.64 -9.16
C LEU A 29 -2.08 -4.24 -10.51
N GLN A 30 -2.92 -5.09 -11.10
CA GLN A 30 -2.70 -5.64 -12.44
C GLN A 30 -3.16 -4.70 -13.55
N SER A 31 -3.97 -3.69 -13.22
CA SER A 31 -4.47 -2.72 -14.19
C SER A 31 -3.37 -1.74 -14.58
N ASP A 32 -2.97 -1.74 -15.85
CA ASP A 32 -2.04 -0.75 -16.43
C ASP A 32 -2.69 0.64 -16.61
N SER A 33 -3.90 0.83 -16.06
CA SER A 33 -4.68 2.05 -16.21
C SER A 33 -4.32 3.07 -15.13
N GLN A 34 -4.04 4.30 -15.56
CA GLN A 34 -3.87 5.46 -14.66
C GLN A 34 -5.12 5.77 -13.81
N GLN A 35 -6.24 5.07 -14.05
CA GLN A 35 -7.51 5.24 -13.34
C GLN A 35 -7.53 4.54 -11.98
N ALA A 36 -6.65 3.56 -11.72
CA ALA A 36 -6.54 2.90 -10.43
C ALA A 36 -5.63 3.67 -9.43
N VAL A 37 -5.27 4.92 -9.75
CA VAL A 37 -4.36 5.73 -8.94
C VAL A 37 -5.13 6.76 -8.14
N SER A 38 -5.16 6.57 -6.84
CA SER A 38 -5.63 7.56 -5.87
C SER A 38 -4.43 8.35 -5.33
N PHE A 39 -4.70 9.49 -4.69
CA PHE A 39 -3.66 10.32 -4.08
C PHE A 39 -3.93 10.46 -2.59
N LEU A 40 -2.98 10.01 -1.77
CA LEU A 40 -2.99 10.29 -0.35
C LEU A 40 -2.27 11.61 -0.07
N LEU A 41 -3.00 12.52 0.55
CA LEU A 41 -2.46 13.70 1.21
C LEU A 41 -2.18 13.35 2.66
N LEU A 42 -0.91 13.44 3.05
CA LEU A 42 -0.44 13.10 4.40
C LEU A 42 0.50 14.19 4.88
N ASP A 43 0.00 15.08 5.74
CA ASP A 43 0.64 16.37 6.03
C ASP A 43 0.99 17.12 4.72
N GLN A 44 2.28 17.36 4.48
CA GLN A 44 2.79 18.01 3.26
C GLN A 44 3.08 17.04 2.11
N LEU A 45 2.86 15.74 2.33
CA LEU A 45 3.09 14.72 1.32
C LEU A 45 1.88 14.56 0.41
N THR A 46 2.14 14.41 -0.88
CA THR A 46 1.15 14.05 -1.88
C THR A 46 1.66 12.82 -2.60
N ILE A 47 1.13 11.66 -2.24
CA ILE A 47 1.64 10.37 -2.67
C ILE A 47 0.60 9.67 -3.55
N PRO A 48 0.93 9.31 -4.79
CA PRO A 48 0.10 8.44 -5.60
C PRO A 48 0.12 7.01 -5.03
N ILE A 49 -1.05 6.41 -4.85
CA ILE A 49 -1.23 5.07 -4.28
C ILE A 49 -2.14 4.27 -5.20
N VAL A 50 -1.84 2.98 -5.35
CA VAL A 50 -2.73 2.00 -6.00
C VAL A 50 -3.20 1.00 -4.96
N SER A 51 -4.53 0.85 -4.85
CA SER A 51 -5.22 -0.18 -4.06
C SER A 51 -6.70 -0.18 -4.43
N CYS A 52 -7.51 -1.03 -3.79
CA CYS A 52 -8.96 -0.84 -3.77
C CYS A 52 -9.35 0.18 -2.70
N ASP A 53 -10.56 0.72 -2.81
CA ASP A 53 -11.06 1.81 -1.96
C ASP A 53 -11.04 1.42 -0.47
N ASP A 54 -11.49 0.21 -0.11
CA ASP A 54 -11.53 -0.26 1.28
C ASP A 54 -10.14 -0.25 1.95
N HIS A 55 -9.13 -0.82 1.28
CA HIS A 55 -7.78 -0.89 1.83
C HIS A 55 -7.07 0.46 1.78
N LEU A 56 -7.42 1.32 0.81
CA LEU A 56 -6.96 2.69 0.74
C LEU A 56 -7.49 3.52 1.92
N GLU A 57 -8.79 3.45 2.20
CA GLU A 57 -9.44 4.10 3.35
C GLU A 57 -8.86 3.59 4.67
N ARG A 58 -8.68 2.27 4.78
CA ARG A 58 -8.07 1.66 5.96
C ARG A 58 -6.65 2.18 6.19
N PHE A 59 -5.84 2.22 5.12
CA PHE A 59 -4.48 2.73 5.18
C PHE A 59 -4.45 4.20 5.60
N ALA A 60 -5.28 5.05 4.98
CA ALA A 60 -5.37 6.47 5.32
C ALA A 60 -5.81 6.69 6.77
N SER A 61 -6.80 5.92 7.24
CA SER A 61 -7.28 5.95 8.63
C SER A 61 -6.17 5.61 9.64
N VAL A 62 -5.37 4.58 9.36
CA VAL A 62 -4.22 4.22 10.21
C VAL A 62 -3.14 5.30 10.20
N CYS A 63 -2.75 5.81 9.03
CA CYS A 63 -1.78 6.89 8.94
C CYS A 63 -2.28 8.18 9.61
N GLY A 64 -3.59 8.41 9.65
CA GLY A 64 -4.21 9.53 10.34
C GLY A 64 -4.02 9.52 11.86
N LEU A 65 -3.71 8.37 12.48
CA LEU A 65 -3.43 8.28 13.91
C LEU A 65 -2.09 8.92 14.30
N THR A 66 -1.17 9.10 13.33
CA THR A 66 0.21 9.57 13.55
C THR A 66 0.53 10.84 12.75
N THR A 67 -0.50 11.48 12.20
CA THR A 67 -0.42 12.68 11.37
C THR A 67 -0.89 13.88 12.18
N GLU A 68 -0.24 15.03 12.01
CA GLU A 68 -0.56 16.24 12.77
C GLU A 68 -1.67 17.06 12.10
N ASP A 69 -1.76 17.02 10.77
CA ASP A 69 -2.69 17.85 10.00
C ASP A 69 -3.76 17.03 9.27
N THR A 70 -3.43 16.51 8.07
CA THR A 70 -4.40 15.87 7.18
C THR A 70 -3.96 14.50 6.73
N ALA A 71 -4.83 13.50 6.86
CA ALA A 71 -4.78 12.23 6.14
C ALA A 71 -6.03 12.15 5.25
N THR A 72 -5.91 12.54 3.98
CA THR A 72 -7.06 12.65 3.07
C THR A 72 -6.77 11.97 1.74
N LEU A 73 -7.77 11.24 1.24
CA LEU A 73 -7.71 10.58 -0.06
C LEU A 73 -8.38 11.43 -1.12
N LEU A 74 -7.77 11.45 -2.31
CA LEU A 74 -8.31 12.08 -3.50
C LEU A 74 -8.35 11.06 -4.63
N ASP A 75 -9.52 10.90 -5.24
CA ASP A 75 -9.72 10.04 -6.44
C ASP A 75 -9.32 10.76 -7.73
N HIS A 76 -8.80 11.97 -7.60
CA HIS A 76 -8.35 12.79 -8.71
C HIS A 76 -7.00 13.40 -8.39
N ARG A 77 -6.28 13.77 -9.45
CA ARG A 77 -4.99 14.42 -9.32
C ARG A 77 -5.15 15.78 -8.64
N PRO A 78 -4.39 16.07 -7.57
CA PRO A 78 -4.49 17.35 -6.87
C PRO A 78 -4.09 18.53 -7.77
N ALA A 79 -4.72 19.69 -7.55
CA ALA A 79 -4.55 20.89 -8.38
C ALA A 79 -3.09 21.44 -8.42
N GLY A 80 -2.26 21.11 -7.43
CA GLY A 80 -0.81 21.41 -7.40
C GLY A 80 0.08 20.30 -7.96
N GLY A 81 -0.49 19.16 -8.33
CA GLY A 81 0.23 17.95 -8.69
C GLY A 81 1.10 17.42 -7.54
N ILE A 82 2.12 16.65 -7.90
CA ILE A 82 3.06 16.07 -6.95
C ILE A 82 4.21 17.06 -6.76
N CYS A 83 4.33 17.71 -5.59
CA CYS A 83 5.34 18.74 -5.36
C CYS A 83 6.78 18.17 -5.41
N CYS A 84 7.01 16.99 -4.84
CA CYS A 84 8.32 16.36 -4.80
C CYS A 84 8.79 15.91 -6.20
N PRO A 85 9.96 16.39 -6.70
CA PRO A 85 10.50 15.96 -7.99
C PRO A 85 10.76 14.44 -8.07
N GLY A 86 11.21 13.83 -6.97
CA GLY A 86 11.40 12.39 -6.88
C GLY A 86 10.09 11.62 -7.05
N CYS A 87 9.03 12.03 -6.36
CA CYS A 87 7.71 11.39 -6.50
C CYS A 87 7.10 11.59 -7.89
N ARG A 88 7.38 12.71 -8.58
CA ARG A 88 6.93 12.90 -9.98
C ARG A 88 7.53 11.85 -10.92
N LEU A 89 8.74 11.39 -10.63
CA LEU A 89 9.45 10.38 -11.43
C LEU A 89 9.29 8.96 -10.87
N ALA A 90 8.73 8.80 -9.68
CA ALA A 90 8.67 7.53 -8.97
C ALA A 90 7.93 6.44 -9.76
N ARG A 91 6.93 6.79 -10.58
CA ARG A 91 6.23 5.84 -11.47
C ARG A 91 7.14 5.09 -12.45
N TYR A 92 8.34 5.61 -12.71
CA TYR A 92 9.35 4.98 -13.59
C TYR A 92 10.36 4.13 -12.81
N ASN A 93 10.26 4.07 -11.48
CA ASN A 93 11.13 3.27 -10.65
C ASN A 93 10.56 1.85 -10.51
N ALA A 94 11.40 0.84 -10.76
CA ALA A 94 11.00 -0.57 -10.81
C ALA A 94 10.71 -1.18 -9.43
N ALA A 95 11.23 -0.57 -8.35
CA ALA A 95 10.99 -1.04 -6.98
C ALA A 95 9.91 -0.17 -6.33
N GLN A 96 8.66 -0.62 -6.40
CA GLN A 96 7.58 -0.08 -5.57
C GLN A 96 7.28 -1.08 -4.46
N PRO A 97 7.51 -0.73 -3.18
CA PRO A 97 7.21 -1.63 -2.09
C PRO A 97 5.70 -1.82 -2.00
N MET A 98 5.29 -3.08 -1.93
CA MET A 98 3.92 -3.46 -1.60
C MET A 98 3.79 -3.49 -0.09
N VAL A 99 2.84 -2.71 0.44
CA VAL A 99 2.58 -2.62 1.87
C VAL A 99 1.29 -3.40 2.16
N PRO A 100 1.35 -4.49 2.93
CA PRO A 100 0.16 -5.26 3.27
C PRO A 100 -0.76 -4.43 4.18
N VAL A 101 -2.06 -4.48 3.89
CA VAL A 101 -3.11 -3.86 4.69
C VAL A 101 -4.20 -4.89 4.85
N GLU A 102 -4.22 -5.55 6.01
CA GLU A 102 -5.15 -6.67 6.28
C GLU A 102 -5.04 -7.75 5.18
N GLU A 103 -6.15 -8.08 4.52
CA GLU A 103 -6.20 -9.08 3.43
C GLU A 103 -5.82 -8.46 2.05
N GLY A 104 -5.58 -7.16 2.01
CA GLY A 104 -5.22 -6.39 0.83
C GLY A 104 -3.80 -5.85 0.87
N ALA A 105 -3.52 -4.95 -0.07
CA ALA A 105 -2.25 -4.26 -0.13
C ALA A 105 -2.39 -2.89 -0.80
N ILE A 106 -1.46 -2.00 -0.47
CA ILE A 106 -1.28 -0.72 -1.17
C ILE A 106 0.10 -0.68 -1.80
N VAL A 107 0.21 0.02 -2.93
CA VAL A 107 1.50 0.33 -3.56
C VAL A 107 1.66 1.84 -3.61
N ALA A 108 2.65 2.36 -2.87
CA ALA A 108 2.95 3.79 -2.81
C ALA A 108 3.99 4.17 -3.88
N MET A 109 3.53 4.84 -4.94
CA MET A 109 4.37 5.32 -6.06
C MET A 109 5.10 6.61 -5.70
N ALA A 110 5.99 6.51 -4.71
CA ALA A 110 6.75 7.62 -4.15
C ALA A 110 8.26 7.43 -4.33
N CYS A 111 9.05 8.49 -4.12
CA CYS A 111 10.50 8.34 -4.02
C CYS A 111 10.88 7.54 -2.76
N PRO A 112 12.08 6.93 -2.68
CA PRO A 112 12.48 6.10 -1.55
C PRO A 112 12.35 6.77 -0.17
N THR A 113 12.59 8.08 -0.11
CA THR A 113 12.41 8.88 1.11
C THR A 113 10.96 8.87 1.57
N HIS A 114 10.02 9.24 0.69
CA HIS A 114 8.60 9.28 1.04
C HIS A 114 7.96 7.89 1.15
N GLN A 115 8.48 6.87 0.45
CA GLN A 115 8.10 5.47 0.68
C GLN A 115 8.46 5.04 2.10
N THR A 116 9.65 5.39 2.58
CA THR A 116 10.05 5.07 3.96
C THR A 116 9.15 5.78 4.97
N GLU A 117 8.90 7.07 4.75
CA GLU A 117 8.10 7.90 5.65
C GLU A 117 6.63 7.43 5.73
N ILE A 118 5.99 7.11 4.60
CA ILE A 118 4.59 6.65 4.59
C ILE A 118 4.46 5.26 5.25
N VAL A 119 5.41 4.35 5.00
CA VAL A 119 5.44 3.02 5.63
C VAL A 119 5.64 3.12 7.14
N GLN A 120 6.56 3.99 7.58
CA GLN A 120 6.78 4.24 9.00
C GLN A 120 5.52 4.79 9.68
N ARG A 121 4.87 5.80 9.09
CA ARG A 121 3.62 6.34 9.62
C ARG A 121 2.53 5.28 9.74
N PHE A 122 2.39 4.41 8.74
CA PHE A 122 1.43 3.31 8.78
C PHE A 122 1.74 2.33 9.93
N HIS A 123 2.99 1.87 10.07
CA HIS A 123 3.37 0.96 11.15
C HIS A 123 3.17 1.58 12.54
N THR A 124 3.60 2.82 12.74
CA THR A 124 3.37 3.54 14.00
C THR A 124 1.87 3.75 14.27
N GLY A 125 1.07 3.93 13.21
CA GLY A 125 -0.40 3.98 13.32
C GLY A 125 -0.99 2.66 13.79
N LEU A 126 -0.51 1.53 13.27
CA LEU A 126 -0.94 0.19 13.72
C LEU A 126 -0.60 -0.04 15.20
N GLU A 127 0.61 0.32 15.62
CA GLU A 127 1.02 0.26 17.03
C GLU A 127 0.12 1.12 17.91
N THR A 128 -0.15 2.36 17.49
CA THR A 128 -1.04 3.29 18.20
C THR A 128 -2.45 2.73 18.33
N GLN A 129 -3.01 2.17 17.25
CA GLN A 129 -4.33 1.55 17.27
C GLN A 129 -4.40 0.35 18.21
N HIS A 130 -3.36 -0.48 18.23
CA HIS A 130 -3.28 -1.64 19.13
C HIS A 130 -3.27 -1.20 20.60
N HIS A 131 -2.51 -0.15 20.94
CA HIS A 131 -2.49 0.41 22.29
C HIS A 131 -3.87 0.94 22.70
N LEU A 132 -4.50 1.76 21.86
CA LEU A 132 -5.85 2.30 22.13
C LEU A 132 -6.90 1.19 22.32
N SER A 133 -6.83 0.12 21.52
CA SER A 133 -7.80 -0.98 21.59
C SER A 133 -7.58 -1.86 22.83
N SER A 134 -6.32 -2.03 23.25
CA SER A 134 -5.96 -2.80 24.45
C SER A 134 -6.40 -2.08 25.74
N ASP A 135 -6.27 -0.75 25.76
CA ASP A 135 -6.68 0.07 26.91
C ASP A 135 -8.21 0.05 27.10
N VAL A 136 -8.98 0.14 26.00
CA VAL A 136 -10.45 0.06 26.04
C VAL A 136 -10.95 -1.32 26.47
N SER A 137 -10.21 -2.38 26.13
CA SER A 137 -10.56 -3.76 26.51
C SER A 137 -10.18 -4.11 27.96
N SER A 138 -9.44 -3.22 28.64
CA SER A 138 -8.99 -3.39 30.03
C SER A 138 -9.89 -2.66 31.05
N LEU A 139 -11.01 -2.07 30.60
CA LEU A 139 -12.04 -1.40 31.40
C LEU A 139 -13.29 -2.29 31.53
#